data_AF-A0A0C3RIY9-F1
#
_entry.id   AF-A0A0C3RIY9-F1
#
_cell.length_a   1.000
_cell.length_b   1.000
_cell.length_c   1.000
_cell.angle_alpha   90.00
_cell.angle_beta   90.00
_cell.angle_gamma   90.00
#
_symmetry.space_group_name_H-M   'P 1'
#
loop_
_entity.id
_entity.type
_entity.pdbx_description
1 polymer ?
#
loop_
_entity_poly.entity_id
_entity_poly.type
_entity_poly.pdbx_seq_one_letter_code
_entity_poly.pdbx_strand_id
1 'polypeptide(L)'
;MENKLDVLTKKLYDEGVDKARQEADEILAKARQEAEKIIAEAKAKADEMHATANTDISNLKKKAESEMNLSVRQAIAALKLSVTELISGKVAGEMAKVGFEEKTFVQELLMTIVKKWDISSGNLNLEVILSDDEKTQFESFVATKYKELLDKGLRVKAGNVEGEFVIQPKDGGYQITFSEELFEAFFSQYMRSFTKELLYKN
;
A
#
# COMPACT_ATOMS: atom_id res chain seq x y z
N MET A 1 8.65 -38.34 -97.47
CA MET A 1 9.70 -38.02 -96.48
C MET A 1 9.21 -36.92 -95.50
N GLU A 2 7.94 -36.95 -95.10
CA GLU A 2 7.29 -35.88 -94.30
C GLU A 2 7.36 -36.10 -92.78
N ASN A 3 7.91 -37.23 -92.32
CA ASN A 3 7.59 -37.74 -90.98
C ASN A 3 8.64 -37.45 -89.88
N LYS A 4 9.82 -36.90 -90.23
CA LYS A 4 10.90 -36.66 -89.24
C LYS A 4 10.83 -35.29 -88.58
N LEU A 5 10.36 -34.27 -89.30
CA LEU A 5 10.19 -32.92 -88.76
C LEU A 5 9.05 -32.90 -87.74
N ASP A 6 7.88 -33.45 -88.07
CA ASP A 6 6.72 -33.48 -87.16
C ASP A 6 7.01 -34.22 -85.85
N VAL A 7 7.78 -35.31 -85.91
CA VAL A 7 8.21 -36.05 -84.70
C VAL A 7 9.17 -35.23 -83.84
N LEU A 8 10.10 -34.49 -84.45
CA LEU A 8 11.01 -33.59 -83.73
C LEU A 8 10.27 -32.40 -83.12
N THR A 9 9.30 -31.82 -83.85
CA THR A 9 8.49 -30.71 -83.36
C THR A 9 7.59 -31.13 -82.21
N LYS A 10 6.97 -32.31 -82.30
CA LYS A 10 6.16 -32.88 -81.20
C LYS A 10 7.02 -33.18 -79.98
N LYS A 11 8.20 -33.77 -80.17
CA LYS A 11 9.12 -34.07 -79.07
C LYS A 11 9.63 -32.80 -78.39
N LEU A 12 9.98 -31.77 -79.16
CA LEU A 12 10.39 -30.47 -78.63
C LEU A 12 9.25 -29.79 -77.84
N TYR A 13 8.01 -29.91 -78.34
CA TYR A 13 6.83 -29.39 -77.66
C TYR A 13 6.60 -30.13 -76.33
N ASP A 14 6.60 -31.47 -76.34
CA ASP A 14 6.40 -32.30 -75.15
C ASP A 14 7.51 -32.04 -74.10
N GLU A 15 8.78 -31.97 -74.52
CA GLU A 15 9.91 -31.63 -73.63
C GLU A 15 9.80 -30.20 -73.06
N GLY A 16 9.29 -29.25 -73.86
CA GLY A 16 9.03 -27.88 -73.43
C GLY A 16 7.89 -27.79 -72.41
N VAL A 17 6.80 -28.53 -72.64
CA VAL A 17 5.65 -28.61 -71.73
C VAL A 17 6.03 -29.30 -70.42
N ASP A 18 6.81 -30.37 -70.47
CA ASP A 18 7.25 -31.10 -69.28
C ASP A 18 8.21 -30.26 -68.42
N LYS A 19 9.15 -29.53 -69.03
CA LYS A 19 9.99 -28.56 -68.30
C LYS A 19 9.17 -27.45 -67.67
N ALA A 20 8.21 -26.88 -68.40
CA ALA A 20 7.34 -25.83 -67.88
C ALA A 20 6.50 -26.32 -66.69
N ARG A 21 6.04 -27.58 -66.71
CA ARG A 21 5.34 -28.20 -65.58
C ARG A 21 6.26 -28.39 -64.37
N GLN A 22 7.49 -28.88 -64.57
CA GLN A 22 8.46 -29.00 -63.48
C GLN A 22 8.77 -27.65 -62.84
N GLU A 23 9.02 -26.61 -63.63
CA GLU A 23 9.28 -25.26 -63.11
C GLU A 23 8.05 -24.71 -62.36
N ALA A 24 6.83 -24.94 -62.86
CA ALA A 24 5.60 -24.53 -62.19
C ALA A 24 5.43 -25.26 -60.84
N ASP A 25 5.70 -26.56 -60.79
CA ASP A 25 5.63 -27.35 -59.56
C ASP A 25 6.67 -26.90 -58.53
N GLU A 26 7.89 -26.58 -58.96
CA GLU A 26 8.93 -26.02 -58.09
C GLU A 26 8.53 -24.65 -57.52
N ILE A 27 7.95 -23.77 -58.34
CA ILE A 27 7.45 -22.46 -57.89
C ILE A 27 6.33 -22.65 -56.87
N LEU A 28 5.38 -23.56 -57.13
CA LEU A 28 4.29 -23.87 -56.21
C LEU A 28 4.80 -24.46 -54.88
N ALA A 29 5.79 -25.33 -54.92
CA ALA A 29 6.41 -25.90 -53.74
C ALA A 29 7.09 -24.82 -52.89
N LYS A 30 7.89 -23.94 -53.52
CA LYS A 30 8.53 -22.80 -52.84
C LYS A 30 7.50 -21.83 -52.25
N ALA A 31 6.45 -21.50 -53.00
CA ALA A 31 5.39 -20.63 -52.51
C ALA A 31 4.66 -21.21 -51.29
N ARG A 32 4.38 -22.52 -51.30
CA ARG A 32 3.78 -23.21 -50.14
C ARG A 32 4.71 -23.20 -48.93
N GLN A 33 6.00 -23.47 -49.13
CA GLN A 33 6.99 -23.44 -48.06
C GLN A 33 7.13 -22.05 -47.43
N GLU A 34 7.17 -20.99 -48.27
CA GLU A 34 7.23 -19.62 -47.79
C GLU A 34 5.97 -19.23 -47.02
N ALA A 35 4.79 -19.64 -47.51
CA ALA A 35 3.52 -19.42 -46.83
C ALA A 35 3.45 -20.12 -45.46
N GLU A 36 3.88 -21.37 -45.38
CA GLU A 36 3.96 -22.11 -44.12
C GLU A 36 4.92 -21.44 -43.14
N LYS A 37 6.07 -20.97 -43.62
CA LYS A 37 7.04 -20.23 -42.82
C LYS A 37 6.46 -18.92 -42.27
N ILE A 38 5.80 -18.12 -43.11
CA ILE A 38 5.14 -16.88 -42.68
C ILE A 38 4.08 -17.16 -41.60
N ILE A 39 3.27 -18.21 -41.78
CA ILE A 39 2.24 -18.59 -40.80
C ILE A 39 2.89 -19.04 -39.48
N ALA A 40 3.98 -19.81 -39.54
CA ALA A 40 4.70 -20.25 -38.36
C ALA A 40 5.31 -19.08 -37.59
N GLU A 41 5.97 -18.15 -38.29
CA GLU A 41 6.55 -16.93 -37.70
C GLU A 41 5.47 -16.04 -37.07
N ALA A 42 4.32 -15.87 -37.76
CA ALA A 42 3.20 -15.10 -37.25
C ALA A 42 2.62 -15.71 -35.96
N LYS A 43 2.48 -17.05 -35.91
CA LYS A 43 2.03 -17.76 -34.70
C LYS A 43 3.02 -17.61 -33.55
N ALA A 44 4.30 -17.83 -33.80
CA ALA A 44 5.34 -17.68 -32.79
C ALA A 44 5.35 -16.26 -32.18
N LYS A 45 5.21 -15.23 -33.02
CA LYS A 45 5.14 -13.85 -32.59
C LYS A 45 3.87 -13.55 -31.78
N ALA A 46 2.74 -14.13 -32.18
CA ALA A 46 1.49 -13.99 -31.41
C ALA A 46 1.62 -14.64 -30.02
N ASP A 47 2.20 -15.84 -29.94
CA ASP A 47 2.42 -16.54 -28.68
C ASP A 47 3.37 -15.76 -27.75
N GLU A 48 4.45 -15.18 -28.30
CA GLU A 48 5.37 -14.32 -27.57
C GLU A 48 4.68 -13.05 -27.03
N MET A 49 3.85 -12.39 -27.85
CA MET A 49 3.08 -11.23 -27.43
C MET A 49 2.10 -11.58 -26.30
N HIS A 50 1.44 -12.73 -26.38
CA HIS A 50 0.54 -13.21 -25.33
C HIS A 50 1.29 -13.53 -24.03
N ALA A 51 2.44 -14.19 -24.11
CA ALA A 51 3.27 -14.48 -22.94
C ALA A 51 3.77 -13.21 -22.25
N THR A 52 4.21 -12.22 -23.04
CA THR A 52 4.64 -10.91 -22.54
C THR A 52 3.49 -10.17 -21.86
N ALA A 53 2.34 -10.06 -22.52
CA ALA A 53 1.16 -9.41 -21.96
C ALA A 53 0.71 -10.05 -20.64
N ASN A 54 0.70 -11.38 -20.55
CA ASN A 54 0.36 -12.09 -19.32
C ASN A 54 1.35 -11.81 -18.18
N THR A 55 2.64 -11.71 -18.50
CA THR A 55 3.68 -11.36 -17.54
C THR A 55 3.51 -9.93 -17.03
N ASP A 56 3.23 -8.98 -17.92
CA ASP A 56 3.01 -7.57 -17.57
C ASP A 56 1.77 -7.39 -16.69
N ILE A 57 0.66 -8.06 -17.02
CA ILE A 57 -0.57 -8.06 -16.21
C ILE A 57 -0.28 -8.62 -14.81
N SER A 58 0.45 -9.73 -14.71
CA SER A 58 0.83 -10.33 -13.43
C SER A 58 1.68 -9.38 -12.58
N ASN A 59 2.65 -8.71 -13.19
CA ASN A 59 3.51 -7.74 -12.52
C ASN A 59 2.74 -6.50 -12.06
N LEU A 60 1.84 -5.97 -12.89
CA LEU A 60 0.96 -4.85 -12.54
C LEU A 60 0.06 -5.21 -11.36
N LYS A 61 -0.54 -6.41 -11.36
CA LYS A 61 -1.36 -6.89 -10.24
C LYS A 61 -0.57 -6.96 -8.94
N LYS A 62 0.63 -7.58 -8.97
CA LYS A 62 1.51 -7.66 -7.78
C LYS A 62 1.92 -6.28 -7.27
N LYS A 63 2.18 -5.34 -8.17
CA LYS A 63 2.52 -3.95 -7.82
C LYS A 63 1.34 -3.26 -7.13
N ALA A 64 0.15 -3.34 -7.72
CA ALA A 64 -1.06 -2.75 -7.14
C ALA A 64 -1.39 -3.34 -5.77
N GLU A 65 -1.30 -4.66 -5.60
CA GLU A 65 -1.48 -5.33 -4.31
C GLU A 65 -0.45 -4.88 -3.26
N SER A 66 0.82 -4.70 -3.67
CA SER A 66 1.88 -4.25 -2.78
C SER A 66 1.69 -2.81 -2.32
N GLU A 67 1.33 -1.91 -3.24
CA GLU A 67 1.05 -0.51 -2.94
C GLU A 67 -0.19 -0.37 -2.04
N MET A 68 -1.27 -1.11 -2.33
CA MET A 68 -2.46 -1.14 -1.47
C MET A 68 -2.11 -1.60 -0.04
N ASN A 69 -1.34 -2.68 0.10
CA ASN A 69 -0.91 -3.17 1.41
C ASN A 69 -0.01 -2.17 2.15
N LEU A 70 0.80 -1.39 1.42
CA LEU A 70 1.61 -0.32 2.01
C LEU A 70 0.71 0.81 2.52
N SER A 71 -0.25 1.28 1.71
CA SER A 71 -1.19 2.33 2.11
C SER A 71 -2.03 1.93 3.33
N VAL A 72 -2.50 0.68 3.40
CA VAL A 72 -3.19 0.14 4.58
C VAL A 72 -2.31 0.22 5.82
N ARG A 73 -1.04 -0.22 5.72
CA ARG A 73 -0.10 -0.16 6.85
C ARG A 73 0.18 1.27 7.30
N GLN A 74 0.32 2.20 6.36
CA GLN A 74 0.50 3.63 6.66
C GLN A 74 -0.73 4.22 7.34
N ALA A 75 -1.94 3.89 6.87
CA ALA A 75 -3.19 4.34 7.49
C ALA A 75 -3.33 3.80 8.93
N ILE A 76 -3.00 2.52 9.18
CA ILE A 76 -2.99 1.94 10.52
C ILE A 76 -1.96 2.64 11.41
N ALA A 77 -0.76 2.91 10.91
CA ALA A 77 0.29 3.60 11.68
C ALA A 77 -0.13 5.04 12.05
N ALA A 78 -0.69 5.78 11.10
CA ALA A 78 -1.21 7.12 11.34
C ALA A 78 -2.36 7.11 12.35
N LEU A 79 -3.28 6.14 12.25
CA LEU A 79 -4.36 5.97 13.22
C LEU A 79 -3.81 5.69 14.63
N LYS A 80 -2.83 4.79 14.76
CA LYS A 80 -2.18 4.52 16.05
C LYS A 80 -1.55 5.78 16.64
N LEU A 81 -0.86 6.58 15.82
CA LEU A 81 -0.25 7.84 16.25
C LEU A 81 -1.31 8.85 16.70
N SER A 82 -2.34 9.10 15.88
CA SER A 82 -3.42 10.04 16.22
C SER A 82 -4.19 9.60 17.46
N VAL A 83 -4.46 8.31 17.62
CA VAL A 83 -5.07 7.79 18.85
C VAL A 83 -4.14 7.98 20.04
N THR A 84 -2.83 7.73 19.89
CA THR A 84 -1.84 7.95 20.96
C THR A 84 -1.76 9.42 21.37
N GLU A 85 -1.75 10.34 20.41
CA GLU A 85 -1.73 11.79 20.65
C GLU A 85 -3.03 12.26 21.31
N LEU A 86 -4.18 11.76 20.87
CA LEU A 86 -5.48 12.11 21.43
C LEU A 86 -5.66 11.55 22.85
N ILE A 87 -5.22 10.32 23.12
CA ILE A 87 -5.16 9.78 24.48
C ILE A 87 -4.22 10.64 25.31
N SER A 88 -3.01 10.91 24.83
CA SER A 88 -2.02 11.69 25.58
C SER A 88 -2.53 13.08 25.92
N GLY A 89 -3.17 13.76 24.98
CA GLY A 89 -3.76 15.09 25.17
C GLY A 89 -5.00 15.08 26.06
N LYS A 90 -5.91 14.11 25.87
CA LYS A 90 -7.13 14.00 26.68
C LYS A 90 -6.82 13.57 28.11
N VAL A 91 -5.91 12.61 28.29
CA VAL A 91 -5.44 12.20 29.60
C VAL A 91 -4.63 13.32 30.25
N ALA A 92 -3.76 14.05 29.55
CA ALA A 92 -3.11 15.22 30.12
C ALA A 92 -4.13 16.29 30.57
N GLY A 93 -5.19 16.53 29.77
CA GLY A 93 -6.26 17.45 30.11
C GLY A 93 -7.15 16.98 31.28
N GLU A 94 -7.44 15.69 31.37
CA GLU A 94 -8.19 15.10 32.50
C GLU A 94 -7.32 14.97 33.76
N MET A 95 -6.02 14.67 33.63
CA MET A 95 -5.04 14.70 34.71
C MET A 95 -4.80 16.11 35.24
N ALA A 96 -4.81 17.13 34.39
CA ALA A 96 -4.78 18.51 34.83
C ALA A 96 -6.04 18.86 35.64
N LYS A 97 -7.18 18.22 35.39
CA LYS A 97 -8.42 18.42 36.16
C LYS A 97 -8.42 17.61 37.47
N VAL A 98 -8.07 16.33 37.41
CA VAL A 98 -8.07 15.39 38.56
C VAL A 98 -6.87 15.62 39.49
N GLY A 99 -5.71 15.97 38.96
CA GLY A 99 -4.54 16.36 39.76
C GLY A 99 -4.76 17.63 40.57
N PHE A 100 -5.70 18.49 40.16
CA PHE A 100 -6.17 19.61 40.97
C PHE A 100 -7.10 19.18 42.12
N GLU A 101 -7.71 17.99 42.05
CA GLU A 101 -8.63 17.44 43.05
C GLU A 101 -7.90 16.61 44.13
N GLU A 102 -6.88 15.81 43.77
CA GLU A 102 -5.97 15.17 44.72
C GLU A 102 -4.92 16.18 45.23
N LYS A 103 -5.36 17.07 46.12
CA LYS A 103 -4.61 18.23 46.62
C LYS A 103 -3.18 17.90 47.05
N THR A 104 -2.93 16.86 47.85
CA THR A 104 -1.67 16.80 48.59
C THR A 104 -0.46 16.44 47.72
N PHE A 105 -0.51 15.35 46.94
CA PHE A 105 0.63 14.89 46.14
C PHE A 105 0.97 15.84 44.98
N VAL A 106 -0.05 16.29 44.24
CA VAL A 106 0.16 17.20 43.10
C VAL A 106 0.59 18.60 43.58
N GLN A 107 0.05 19.10 44.70
CA GLN A 107 0.55 20.34 45.29
C GLN A 107 1.99 20.20 45.79
N GLU A 108 2.36 19.09 46.43
CA GLU A 108 3.73 18.86 46.89
C GLU A 108 4.72 18.74 45.73
N LEU A 109 4.34 18.03 44.66
CA LEU A 109 5.15 17.92 43.46
C LEU A 109 5.29 19.27 42.73
N LEU A 110 4.19 20.01 42.53
CA LEU A 110 4.24 21.35 41.94
C LEU A 110 5.04 22.33 42.80
N MET A 111 4.92 22.28 44.12
CA MET A 111 5.75 23.08 45.03
C MET A 111 7.23 22.71 44.93
N THR A 112 7.54 21.42 44.75
CA THR A 112 8.92 20.94 44.59
C THR A 112 9.50 21.40 43.26
N ILE A 113 8.73 21.32 42.18
CA ILE A 113 9.10 21.83 40.85
C ILE A 113 9.32 23.35 40.92
N VAL A 114 8.41 24.12 41.50
CA VAL A 114 8.53 25.59 41.64
C VAL A 114 9.72 25.98 42.52
N LYS A 115 10.05 25.24 43.57
CA LYS A 115 11.23 25.49 44.42
C LYS A 115 12.56 25.21 43.71
N LYS A 116 12.57 24.20 42.84
CA LYS A 116 13.77 23.74 42.13
C LYS A 116 13.93 24.39 40.74
N TRP A 117 12.88 25.06 40.24
CA TRP A 117 12.91 25.72 38.94
C TRP A 117 13.67 27.05 39.00
N ASP A 118 14.74 27.14 38.21
CA ASP A 118 15.44 28.40 37.98
C ASP A 118 14.70 29.25 36.94
N ILE A 119 13.91 30.20 37.43
CA ILE A 119 13.07 31.11 36.63
C ILE A 119 13.92 31.93 35.64
N SER A 120 15.21 32.14 35.93
CA SER A 120 16.16 32.85 35.06
C SER A 120 16.43 32.13 33.74
N SER A 121 16.28 30.80 33.73
CA SER A 121 16.58 29.95 32.58
C SER A 121 15.47 29.91 31.52
N GLY A 122 14.25 30.35 31.87
CA GLY A 122 13.09 30.40 30.98
C GLY A 122 12.59 29.03 30.47
N ASN A 123 13.24 27.93 30.83
CA ASN A 123 12.93 26.59 30.34
C ASN A 123 12.63 25.64 31.51
N LEU A 124 11.44 25.04 31.49
CA LEU A 124 11.04 24.04 32.49
C LEU A 124 11.46 22.65 31.99
N ASN A 125 12.67 22.22 32.31
CA ASN A 125 13.12 20.86 32.01
C ASN A 125 12.95 19.94 33.23
N LEU A 126 11.88 19.14 33.21
CA LEU A 126 11.55 18.21 34.28
C LEU A 126 12.62 17.10 34.48
N GLU A 127 13.43 16.79 33.46
CA GLU A 127 14.52 15.83 33.59
C GLU A 127 15.65 16.30 34.52
N VAL A 128 15.80 17.62 34.64
CA VAL A 128 16.84 18.27 35.46
C VAL A 128 16.32 18.60 36.87
N ILE A 129 15.01 18.78 37.01
CA ILE A 129 14.35 19.28 38.23
C ILE A 129 13.99 18.15 39.19
N LEU A 130 13.69 16.96 38.68
CA LEU A 130 13.29 15.81 39.49
C LEU A 130 14.45 14.82 39.66
N SER A 131 14.61 14.30 40.88
CA SER A 131 15.46 13.12 41.14
C SER A 131 14.85 11.86 40.54
N ASP A 132 15.66 10.80 40.37
CA ASP A 132 15.20 9.56 39.74
C ASP A 132 14.06 8.87 40.53
N ASP A 133 14.06 8.97 41.86
CA ASP A 133 12.97 8.50 42.71
C ASP A 133 11.68 9.31 42.50
N GLU A 134 11.78 10.65 42.43
CA GLU A 134 10.64 11.54 42.17
C GLU A 134 10.06 11.32 40.76
N LYS A 135 10.92 11.05 39.76
CA LYS A 135 10.49 10.66 38.40
C LYS A 135 9.74 9.34 38.42
N THR A 136 10.28 8.32 39.08
CA THR A 136 9.64 6.99 39.16
C THR A 136 8.27 7.07 39.85
N GLN A 137 8.15 7.84 40.93
CA GLN A 137 6.87 8.07 41.61
C GLN A 137 5.88 8.84 40.72
N PHE A 138 6.34 9.87 40.01
CA PHE A 138 5.51 10.61 39.06
C PHE A 138 5.04 9.75 37.90
N GLU A 139 5.94 8.98 37.28
CA GLU A 139 5.61 8.02 36.21
C GLU A 139 4.60 6.97 36.67
N SER A 140 4.77 6.43 37.89
CA SER A 140 3.85 5.44 38.46
C SER A 140 2.47 6.03 38.74
N PHE A 141 2.41 7.25 39.26
CA PHE A 141 1.16 7.99 39.47
C PHE A 141 0.44 8.26 38.14
N VAL A 142 1.17 8.78 37.14
CA VAL A 142 0.63 9.03 35.79
C VAL A 142 0.15 7.73 35.16
N ALA A 143 0.94 6.66 35.20
CA ALA A 143 0.57 5.36 34.65
C ALA A 143 -0.71 4.78 35.30
N THR A 144 -0.86 4.93 36.62
CA THR A 144 -2.04 4.48 37.36
C THR A 144 -3.29 5.24 36.90
N LYS A 145 -3.21 6.57 36.76
CA LYS A 145 -4.35 7.37 36.30
C LYS A 145 -4.67 7.16 34.81
N TYR A 146 -3.65 6.97 33.96
CA TYR A 146 -3.85 6.54 32.56
C TYR A 146 -4.62 5.22 32.51
N LYS A 147 -4.24 4.25 33.34
CA LYS A 147 -4.93 2.96 33.45
C LYS A 147 -6.38 3.12 33.90
N GLU A 148 -6.64 3.89 34.95
CA GLU A 148 -8.02 4.15 35.42
C GLU A 148 -8.91 4.81 34.35
N LEU A 149 -8.36 5.72 33.54
CA LEU A 149 -9.11 6.38 32.46
C LEU A 149 -9.38 5.46 31.28
N LEU A 150 -8.40 4.64 30.90
CA LEU A 150 -8.56 3.67 29.81
C LEU A 150 -9.50 2.51 30.21
N ASP A 151 -9.46 2.05 31.46
CA ASP A 151 -10.34 1.01 31.99
C ASP A 151 -11.82 1.45 32.02
N LYS A 152 -12.09 2.75 32.16
CA LYS A 152 -13.45 3.34 32.10
C LYS A 152 -14.00 3.47 30.68
N GLY A 153 -13.19 3.23 29.65
CA GLY A 153 -13.57 3.41 28.26
C GLY A 153 -13.35 4.85 27.80
N LEU A 154 -12.24 5.11 27.12
CA LEU A 154 -11.93 6.44 26.61
C LEU A 154 -12.54 6.63 25.22
N ARG A 155 -13.44 7.61 25.09
CA ARG A 155 -14.01 8.02 23.80
C ARG A 155 -13.28 9.22 23.22
N VAL A 156 -12.86 9.10 21.97
CA VAL A 156 -12.01 10.07 21.29
C VAL A 156 -12.63 10.43 19.95
N LYS A 157 -12.92 11.71 19.74
CA LYS A 157 -13.44 12.22 18.47
C LYS A 157 -12.29 12.67 17.57
N ALA A 158 -12.29 12.23 16.30
CA ALA A 158 -11.28 12.62 15.33
C ALA A 158 -11.80 13.76 14.43
N GLY A 159 -11.32 14.98 14.68
CA GLY A 159 -11.66 16.15 13.87
C GLY A 159 -13.18 16.41 13.75
N ASN A 160 -13.62 16.73 12.53
CA ASN A 160 -15.03 16.99 12.20
C ASN A 160 -15.79 15.77 11.67
N VAL A 161 -15.24 14.57 11.79
CA VAL A 161 -15.91 13.34 11.33
C VAL A 161 -17.00 12.95 12.34
N GLU A 162 -18.15 12.49 11.84
CA GLU A 162 -19.17 11.86 12.68
C GLU A 162 -18.67 10.48 13.14
N GLY A 163 -18.59 10.26 14.45
CA GLY A 163 -18.11 9.01 15.05
C GLY A 163 -17.03 9.24 16.13
N GLU A 164 -16.80 8.21 16.94
CA GLU A 164 -15.82 8.22 18.02
C GLU A 164 -14.99 6.93 17.99
N PHE A 165 -13.67 7.06 18.22
CA PHE A 165 -12.82 5.93 18.58
C PHE A 165 -13.02 5.64 20.07
N VAL A 166 -13.38 4.41 20.39
CA VAL A 166 -13.60 3.94 21.75
C VAL A 166 -12.49 2.99 22.13
N ILE A 167 -11.66 3.39 23.09
CA ILE A 167 -10.61 2.54 23.65
C ILE A 167 -11.16 1.89 24.91
N GLN A 168 -11.11 0.57 25.00
CA GLN A 168 -11.66 -0.19 26.11
C GLN A 168 -10.78 -1.41 26.42
N PRO A 169 -10.74 -1.87 27.69
CA PRO A 169 -9.92 -3.01 28.07
C PRO A 169 -10.37 -4.29 27.36
N LYS A 170 -9.41 -5.10 26.91
CA LYS A 170 -9.61 -6.42 26.31
C LYS A 170 -8.37 -7.30 26.51
N ASP A 171 -8.55 -8.51 27.04
CA ASP A 171 -7.52 -9.56 27.13
C ASP A 171 -6.19 -9.10 27.78
N GLY A 172 -6.27 -8.29 28.85
CA GLY A 172 -5.08 -7.78 29.55
C GLY A 172 -4.38 -6.60 28.86
N GLY A 173 -4.93 -6.10 27.75
CA GLY A 173 -4.54 -4.85 27.09
C GLY A 173 -5.76 -3.98 26.77
N TYR A 174 -5.65 -3.14 25.73
CA TYR A 174 -6.75 -2.27 25.28
C TYR A 174 -7.04 -2.49 23.81
N GLN A 175 -8.32 -2.56 23.45
CA GLN A 175 -8.78 -2.56 22.06
C GLN A 175 -9.33 -1.19 21.68
N ILE A 176 -9.08 -0.78 20.44
CA ILE A 176 -9.71 0.40 19.83
C ILE A 176 -10.85 -0.11 18.97
N THR A 177 -12.06 0.36 19.25
CA THR A 177 -13.28 0.08 18.49
C THR A 177 -13.78 1.37 17.84
N PHE A 178 -14.28 1.26 16.62
CA PHE A 178 -14.79 2.37 15.82
C PHE A 178 -15.91 1.86 14.92
N SER A 179 -16.79 2.75 14.47
CA SER A 179 -17.88 2.38 13.56
C SER A 179 -17.38 2.21 12.12
N GLU A 180 -18.16 1.52 11.30
CA GLU A 180 -17.85 1.31 9.89
C GLU A 180 -17.76 2.65 9.14
N GLU A 181 -18.66 3.58 9.43
CA GLU A 181 -18.70 4.92 8.81
C GLU A 181 -17.44 5.73 9.13
N LEU A 182 -16.94 5.63 10.37
CA LEU A 182 -15.71 6.30 10.79
C LEU A 182 -14.48 5.68 10.09
N PHE A 183 -14.49 4.36 9.89
CA PHE A 183 -13.44 3.67 9.15
C PHE A 183 -13.46 4.06 7.66
N GLU A 184 -14.63 4.07 7.02
CA GLU A 184 -14.79 4.48 5.62
C GLU A 184 -14.34 5.92 5.40
N ALA A 185 -14.75 6.85 6.27
CA ALA A 185 -14.34 8.25 6.20
C ALA A 185 -12.82 8.39 6.29
N PHE A 186 -12.18 7.73 7.27
CA PHE A 186 -10.72 7.75 7.43
C PHE A 186 -10.01 7.09 6.25
N PHE A 187 -10.46 5.91 5.82
CA PHE A 187 -9.85 5.14 4.74
C PHE A 187 -9.96 5.84 3.38
N SER A 188 -11.09 6.49 3.11
CA SER A 188 -11.32 7.23 1.87
C SER A 188 -10.32 8.38 1.66
N GLN A 189 -9.87 9.03 2.74
CA GLN A 189 -8.87 10.08 2.68
C GLN A 189 -7.52 9.57 2.15
N TYR A 190 -7.09 8.38 2.59
CA TYR A 190 -5.85 7.74 2.13
C TYR A 190 -5.99 7.15 0.74
N MET A 191 -7.15 6.54 0.42
CA MET A 191 -7.41 5.96 -0.90
C MET A 191 -7.46 7.01 -2.00
N ARG A 192 -7.85 8.25 -1.71
CA ARG A 192 -7.79 9.35 -2.69
C ARG A 192 -6.37 9.59 -3.20
N SER A 193 -5.36 9.55 -2.34
CA SER A 193 -3.96 9.73 -2.73
C SER A 193 -3.48 8.59 -3.63
N PHE A 194 -3.74 7.34 -3.21
CA PHE A 194 -3.40 6.14 -3.99
C PHE A 194 -4.12 6.11 -5.35
N THR A 195 -5.42 6.39 -5.37
CA THR A 195 -6.23 6.41 -6.60
C THR A 195 -5.73 7.48 -7.57
N LYS A 196 -5.31 8.65 -7.06
CA LYS A 196 -4.75 9.72 -7.88
C LYS A 196 -3.42 9.32 -8.53
N GLU A 197 -2.52 8.68 -7.79
CA GLU A 197 -1.25 8.16 -8.34
C GLU A 197 -1.49 7.07 -9.40
N LEU A 198 -2.47 6.20 -9.18
CA LEU A 198 -2.80 5.12 -10.10
C LEU A 198 -3.46 5.62 -11.40
N LEU A 199 -4.33 6.63 -11.30
CA LEU A 199 -5.06 7.19 -12.45
C LEU A 199 -4.28 8.25 -13.24
N TYR A 200 -3.47 9.07 -12.57
CA TYR A 200 -2.90 10.28 -13.15
C TYR A 200 -1.36 10.31 -13.06
N LYS A 201 -0.69 9.17 -13.26
CA LYS A 201 0.78 9.05 -13.37
C LYS A 201 1.40 10.33 -13.95
N ASN A 202 2.04 11.13 -13.10
CA ASN A 202 3.00 12.15 -13.47
C ASN A 202 4.37 11.63 -13.07
#